data_AF-S9PQN1-F1
#
_entry.id   AF-S9PQN1-F1
#
_cell.length_a   1.000
_cell.length_b   1.000
_cell.length_c   1.000
_cell.angle_alpha   90.00
_cell.angle_beta   90.00
_cell.angle_gamma   90.00
#
_symmetry.space_group_name_H-M   'P 1'
#
loop_
_entity.id
_entity.type
_entity.pdbx_description
1 polymer ?
#
loop_
_entity_poly.entity_id
_entity_poly.type
_entity_poly.pdbx_seq_one_letter_code
_entity_poly.pdbx_strand_id
1 'polypeptide(L)'
;MKKWQGLTELVRDAVDKGATAVEQVHKRTAAKPFELLEKVPSIAVPVRGVHELHDLAVSGSYGMVRWVNRVVGTTVGIALDLLEQSRAQDVGPTTPGAAPSRRSAD
;
A
#
# COMPACT_ATOMS: atom_id res chain seq x y z
N MET A 1 -15.35 -5.16 9.58
CA MET A 1 -14.38 -6.18 9.07
C MET A 1 -12.93 -5.95 9.54
N LYS A 2 -12.71 -5.79 10.86
CA LYS A 2 -11.40 -5.38 11.44
C LYS A 2 -10.22 -6.30 11.13
N LYS A 3 -10.43 -7.61 11.11
CA LYS A 3 -9.35 -8.59 10.81
C LYS A 3 -8.83 -8.43 9.37
N TRP A 4 -9.72 -8.14 8.42
CA TRP A 4 -9.37 -7.94 7.01
C TRP A 4 -8.64 -6.62 6.79
N GLN A 5 -9.12 -5.52 7.40
CA GLN A 5 -8.42 -4.23 7.38
C GLN A 5 -7.00 -4.35 7.98
N GLY A 6 -6.86 -5.05 9.11
CA GLY A 6 -5.55 -5.30 9.72
C GLY A 6 -4.61 -6.13 8.85
N LEU A 7 -5.13 -7.14 8.15
CA LEU A 7 -4.33 -7.94 7.20
C LEU A 7 -3.87 -7.09 6.01
N THR A 8 -4.75 -6.26 5.44
CA THR A 8 -4.41 -5.36 4.33
C THR A 8 -3.33 -4.36 4.74
N GLU A 9 -3.43 -3.77 5.92
CA GLU A 9 -2.40 -2.87 6.47
C GLU A 9 -1.06 -3.59 6.68
N LEU A 10 -1.08 -4.83 7.21
CA LEU A 10 0.14 -5.61 7.40
C LEU A 10 0.83 -5.93 6.06
N VAL A 11 0.07 -6.35 5.05
CA VAL A 11 0.60 -6.63 3.71
C VAL A 11 1.18 -5.35 3.09
N ARG A 12 0.46 -4.23 3.22
CA ARG A 12 0.91 -2.94 2.71
C ARG A 12 2.23 -2.52 3.35
N ASP A 13 2.32 -2.60 4.67
CA ASP A 13 3.53 -2.24 5.41
C ASP A 13 4.71 -3.18 5.08
N ALA A 14 4.44 -4.47 4.88
CA ALA A 14 5.45 -5.42 4.41
C ALA A 14 5.99 -5.09 3.01
N VAL A 15 5.12 -4.72 2.07
CA VAL A 15 5.51 -4.29 0.71
C VAL A 15 6.31 -3.00 0.75
N ASP A 16 5.89 -2.01 1.54
CA ASP A 16 6.60 -0.73 1.66
C ASP A 16 8.01 -0.91 2.25
N LYS A 17 8.12 -1.71 3.31
CA LYS A 17 9.41 -2.04 3.94
C LYS A 17 10.28 -2.90 3.04
N GLY A 18 9.69 -3.87 2.35
CA GLY A 18 10.39 -4.72 1.38
C GLY A 18 10.97 -3.90 0.24
N ALA A 19 10.16 -3.04 -0.40
CA ALA A 19 10.60 -2.14 -1.46
C ALA A 19 11.74 -1.23 -1.00
N THR A 20 11.64 -0.68 0.21
CA THR A 20 12.70 0.16 0.82
C THR A 20 13.99 -0.64 1.03
N ALA A 21 13.90 -1.87 1.55
CA ALA A 21 15.07 -2.70 1.78
C ALA A 21 15.78 -3.06 0.46
N VAL A 22 15.02 -3.41 -0.58
CA VAL A 22 15.58 -3.73 -1.90
C VAL A 22 16.20 -2.49 -2.55
N GLU A 23 15.55 -1.32 -2.44
CA GLU A 23 16.10 -0.05 -2.91
C GLU A 23 17.50 0.23 -2.31
N GLN A 24 17.64 0.03 -1.00
CA GLN A 24 18.91 0.23 -0.30
C GLN A 24 19.98 -0.76 -0.76
N VAL A 25 19.64 -2.03 -0.97
CA VAL A 25 20.57 -3.03 -1.51
C VAL A 25 20.99 -2.68 -2.93
N HIS A 26 20.06 -2.23 -3.78
CA HIS A 26 20.33 -1.82 -5.15
C HIS A 26 21.33 -0.66 -5.18
N LYS A 27 21.04 0.42 -4.44
CA LYS A 27 21.93 1.59 -4.35
C LYS A 27 23.32 1.21 -3.82
N ARG A 28 23.41 0.44 -2.72
CA ARG A 28 24.71 -0.01 -2.17
C ARG A 28 25.50 -0.86 -3.15
N THR A 29 24.83 -1.68 -3.94
CA THR A 29 25.48 -2.53 -4.94
C THR A 29 26.02 -1.68 -6.09
N ALA A 30 25.26 -0.69 -6.54
CA ALA A 30 25.66 0.24 -7.58
C ALA A 30 26.72 1.26 -7.12
N ALA A 31 26.79 1.60 -5.84
CA ALA A 31 27.76 2.55 -5.31
C ALA A 31 29.21 2.10 -5.54
N LYS A 32 29.50 0.80 -5.40
CA LYS A 32 30.85 0.24 -5.52
C LYS A 32 31.56 0.59 -6.84
N PRO A 33 30.98 0.36 -8.03
CA PRO A 33 31.61 0.76 -9.28
C PRO A 33 31.73 2.29 -9.43
N PHE A 34 30.76 3.08 -8.97
CA PHE A 34 30.87 4.54 -9.00
C PHE A 34 32.01 5.05 -8.12
N GLU A 35 32.13 4.57 -6.89
CA GLU A 35 33.23 4.89 -5.97
C GLU A 35 34.62 4.58 -6.56
N LEU A 36 34.71 3.53 -7.38
CA LEU A 36 35.96 3.20 -8.07
C LEU A 36 36.26 4.21 -9.19
N LEU A 37 35.26 4.55 -10.01
CA LEU A 37 35.39 5.49 -11.13
C LEU A 37 35.65 6.93 -10.65
N GLU A 38 35.08 7.33 -9.51
CA GLU A 38 35.29 8.64 -8.90
C GLU A 38 36.74 8.90 -8.45
N LYS A 39 37.55 7.84 -8.30
CA LYS A 39 38.98 7.97 -7.98
C LYS A 39 39.82 8.40 -9.17
N VAL A 40 39.26 8.39 -10.39
CA VAL A 40 39.95 8.82 -11.61
C VAL A 40 39.71 10.32 -11.80
N PRO A 41 40.71 11.20 -11.61
CA PRO A 41 40.49 12.64 -11.53
C PRO A 41 39.87 13.25 -12.79
N SER A 42 40.21 12.72 -13.97
CA SER A 42 39.72 13.23 -15.27
C SER A 42 38.23 13.02 -15.51
N ILE A 43 37.60 12.07 -14.78
CA ILE A 43 36.19 11.70 -14.96
C ILE A 43 35.37 11.77 -13.66
N ALA A 44 35.98 12.16 -12.54
CA ALA A 44 35.32 12.13 -11.23
C ALA A 44 34.01 12.95 -11.20
N VAL A 45 34.01 14.16 -11.77
CA VAL A 45 32.84 15.04 -11.81
C VAL A 45 31.68 14.44 -12.63
N PRO A 46 31.86 14.04 -13.90
CA PRO A 46 30.76 13.43 -14.66
C PRO A 46 30.30 12.10 -14.05
N VAL A 47 31.21 11.30 -13.47
CA VAL A 47 30.84 10.04 -12.78
C VAL A 47 29.90 10.30 -11.61
N ARG A 48 30.16 11.31 -10.77
CA ARG A 48 29.26 11.72 -9.68
C ARG A 48 27.88 12.09 -10.18
N GLY A 49 27.79 12.86 -11.26
CA GLY A 49 26.50 13.22 -11.86
C GLY A 49 25.70 12.01 -12.33
N VAL A 50 26.37 11.02 -12.94
CA VAL A 50 25.72 9.76 -13.35
C VAL A 50 25.30 8.93 -12.13
N HIS A 51 26.13 8.88 -11.09
CA HIS A 51 25.81 8.18 -9.84
C HIS A 51 24.54 8.76 -9.18
N GLU A 52 24.44 10.08 -9.06
CA GLU A 52 23.25 10.75 -8.53
C GLU A 52 22.01 10.51 -9.39
N LEU A 53 22.14 10.57 -10.72
CA LEU A 53 21.04 10.30 -11.65
C LEU A 53 20.56 8.84 -11.54
N HIS A 54 21.49 7.90 -11.42
CA HIS A 54 21.18 6.50 -11.17
C HIS A 54 20.38 6.35 -9.86
N ASP A 55 20.87 6.94 -8.77
CA ASP A 55 20.20 6.85 -7.47
C ASP A 55 18.81 7.48 -7.48
N LEU A 56 18.63 8.58 -8.22
CA LEU A 56 17.32 9.19 -8.44
C LEU A 56 16.39 8.26 -9.22
N ALA A 57 16.88 7.63 -10.30
CA ALA A 57 16.09 6.70 -11.10
C ALA A 57 15.67 5.45 -10.31
N VAL A 58 16.58 4.91 -9.49
CA VAL A 58 16.31 3.82 -8.56
C VAL A 58 15.25 4.25 -7.54
N SER A 59 15.45 5.41 -6.89
CA SER A 59 14.49 5.96 -5.93
C SER A 59 13.10 6.14 -6.55
N GLY A 60 13.03 6.65 -7.77
CA GLY A 60 11.78 6.85 -8.50
C GLY A 60 11.07 5.53 -8.80
N SER A 61 11.81 4.51 -9.21
CA SER A 61 11.27 3.17 -9.50
C SER A 61 10.65 2.53 -8.24
N TYR A 62 11.37 2.50 -7.12
CA TYR A 62 10.83 1.97 -5.86
C TYR A 62 9.78 2.90 -5.23
N GLY A 63 9.87 4.20 -5.48
CA GLY A 63 8.83 5.18 -5.13
C GLY A 63 7.51 4.88 -5.83
N MET A 64 7.56 4.51 -7.12
CA MET A 64 6.37 4.09 -7.87
C MET A 64 5.74 2.83 -7.29
N VAL A 65 6.55 1.83 -6.92
CA VAL A 65 6.05 0.60 -6.25
C VAL A 65 5.29 0.95 -4.97
N ARG A 66 5.86 1.79 -4.12
CA ARG A 66 5.22 2.27 -2.88
C ARG A 66 3.96 3.09 -3.16
N TRP A 67 3.97 3.89 -4.22
CA TRP A 67 2.80 4.69 -4.62
C TRP A 67 1.64 3.79 -5.05
N VAL A 68 1.89 2.80 -5.92
CA VAL A 68 0.89 1.81 -6.34
C VAL A 68 0.36 1.04 -5.13
N ASN A 69 1.24 0.60 -4.23
CA ASN A 69 0.85 -0.08 -2.99
C ASN A 69 -0.13 0.77 -2.14
N ARG A 70 0.10 2.07 -2.04
CA ARG A 70 -0.78 3.00 -1.33
C ARG A 70 -2.15 3.19 -2.01
N VAL A 71 -2.17 3.29 -3.34
CA VAL A 71 -3.41 3.41 -4.12
C VAL A 71 -4.27 2.16 -3.97
N VAL A 72 -3.65 0.98 -4.05
CA VAL A 72 -4.32 -0.30 -3.83
C VAL A 72 -4.91 -0.38 -2.42
N GLY A 73 -4.13 -0.04 -1.40
CA GLY A 73 -4.61 -0.02 -0.01
C GLY A 73 -5.82 0.89 0.20
N THR A 74 -5.82 2.08 -0.42
CA THR A 74 -6.94 3.02 -0.36
C THR A 74 -8.20 2.46 -1.03
N THR A 75 -8.03 1.85 -2.20
CA THR A 75 -9.15 1.26 -2.97
C THR A 75 -9.79 0.11 -2.21
N VAL A 76 -8.97 -0.77 -1.61
CA VAL A 76 -9.45 -1.88 -0.78
C VAL A 76 -10.19 -1.38 0.46
N GLY A 77 -9.68 -0.32 1.11
CA GLY A 77 -10.36 0.31 2.25
C GLY A 77 -11.77 0.78 1.89
N ILE A 78 -11.91 1.52 0.79
CA ILE A 78 -13.22 1.99 0.31
C ILE A 78 -14.17 0.83 0.00
N ALA A 79 -13.68 -0.22 -0.67
CA ALA A 79 -14.51 -1.37 -1.01
C ALA A 79 -15.03 -2.11 0.25
N LEU A 80 -14.18 -2.26 1.27
CA LEU A 80 -14.56 -2.84 2.54
C LEU A 80 -15.59 -1.98 3.28
N ASP A 81 -15.42 -0.65 3.29
CA ASP A 81 -16.35 0.27 3.95
C ASP A 81 -17.72 0.30 3.27
N LEU A 82 -17.77 0.19 1.93
CA LEU A 82 -19.02 0.07 1.18
C LEU A 82 -19.75 -1.24 1.47
N LEU A 83 -19.02 -2.36 1.54
CA LEU A 83 -19.59 -3.65 1.94
C LEU A 83 -20.16 -3.64 3.37
N GLU A 84 -19.52 -2.92 4.29
CA GLU A 84 -20.00 -2.74 5.66
C GLU A 84 -21.33 -1.95 5.69
N GLN A 85 -21.43 -0.87 4.88
CA GLN A 85 -22.66 -0.08 4.75
C GLN A 85 -23.81 -0.87 4.11
N SER A 86 -23.55 -1.63 3.05
CA SER A 86 -24.58 -2.45 2.41
C SER A 86 -25.13 -3.53 3.34
N ARG A 87 -24.27 -4.17 4.15
CA ARG A 87 -24.72 -5.14 5.18
C ARG A 87 -25.52 -4.49 6.30
N ALA A 88 -25.17 -3.27 6.70
CA ALA A 88 -25.90 -2.56 7.75
C ALA A 88 -27.31 -2.14 7.29
N GLN A 89 -27.51 -1.86 5.99
CA GLN A 89 -28.82 -1.54 5.43
C GLN A 89 -29.73 -2.77 5.24
N ASP A 90 -29.16 -3.95 5.01
CA ASP A 90 -29.92 -5.21 4.87
C ASP A 90 -30.51 -5.70 6.21
N VAL A 91 -30.05 -5.15 7.33
CA VAL A 91 -30.63 -5.34 8.67
C VAL A 91 -31.58 -4.17 8.97
N GLY A 92 -32.70 -4.11 8.25
CA GLY A 92 -33.79 -3.17 8.53
C GLY A 92 -34.45 -3.43 9.90
N PRO A 93 -35.10 -2.42 10.52
CA PRO A 93 -35.61 -2.51 11.88
C PRO A 93 -36.64 -3.64 12.01
N THR A 94 -36.38 -4.61 12.89
CA THR A 94 -37.41 -5.53 13.38
C THR A 94 -38.46 -4.68 14.09
N THR A 95 -39.59 -4.43 13.42
CA THR A 95 -40.79 -3.87 14.03
C THR A 95 -41.15 -4.71 15.26
N PRO A 96 -41.05 -4.17 16.50
CA PRO A 96 -41.55 -4.88 17.67
C PRO A 96 -43.06 -4.70 17.72
N GLY A 97 -43.80 -5.79 17.55
CA GLY A 97 -45.20 -5.88 17.98
C GLY A 97 -46.24 -5.75 16.87
N ALA A 98 -46.56 -6.88 16.23
CA ALA A 98 -47.94 -7.15 15.84
C ALA A 98 -48.44 -8.27 16.77
N ALA A 99 -49.21 -7.89 17.79
CA ALA A 99 -49.88 -8.84 18.68
C ALA A 99 -50.88 -9.70 17.88
N PRO A 100 -51.02 -11.00 18.17
CA PRO A 100 -51.93 -11.86 17.43
C PRO A 100 -53.38 -11.52 17.78
N SER A 101 -54.12 -10.98 16.81
CA SER A 101 -55.58 -10.84 16.91
C SER A 101 -56.22 -12.23 16.85
N ARG A 102 -56.57 -12.79 18.02
CA ARG A 102 -57.53 -13.90 18.10
C ARG A 102 -58.90 -13.34 17.69
N ARG A 103 -59.38 -13.69 16.49
CA ARG A 103 -60.79 -13.53 16.13
C ARG A 103 -61.45 -14.90 16.26
N SER A 104 -62.39 -14.92 17.19
CA SER A 104 -63.32 -15.99 17.53
C SER A 104 -63.98 -16.60 16.30
N ALA A 105 -64.11 -17.92 16.32
CA ALA A 105 -65.06 -18.66 15.51
C ALA A 105 -66.46 -18.43 16.10
N ASP A 106 -67.39 -18.00 15.25
CA ASP A 106 -68.83 -18.20 15.37
C ASP A 106 -69.33 -18.68 13.99
#